data_AF-C4XL97-F1
#
_entry.id   AF-C4XL97-F1
#
_cell.length_a   1.000
_cell.length_b   1.000
_cell.length_c   1.000
_cell.angle_alpha   90.00
_cell.angle_beta   90.00
_cell.angle_gamma   90.00
#
_symmetry.space_group_name_H-M   'P 1'
#
loop_
_entity.id
_entity.type
_entity.pdbx_description
1 polymer ?
#
loop_
_entity_poly.entity_id
_entity_poly.type
_entity_poly.pdbx_seq_one_letter_code
_entity_poly.pdbx_strand_id
1 'polypeptide(L)'
;MADLTAALARRFAEKLAAAGLTDPGAAVAACLDDRLAFSRPSPHEELLAGLVDRLGVGCVLLAPPAQPHRTILEFLAGREAPAIRPRDCETRTFFHDIPVIAEPTVEAAAAALSRRKGAYLPGVGILAHGALSPEQAFVTVSSVAFAGFVKFFADFLAASRAGTVDAAYGAAFAAACRNLPPPPTVVPHLARGPFTDRDTMLAAMAQAGRATVELGLVDSVFGNISYNLDGVLAISQTGAALDDLPGAMDLVPLDGSSCAGLTASSELAAHAALAALDGRQAILHGHPRFAVIMSMDCEDLATCPRRERCHVDCARERYAGATPIVPGEVGCGPRGLVHTMPPALAADGGRSGVIVCGHGVFTMGAHDFGDALAALCAIETSCRARYFAALGIPTETP
;
A
#
# COMPACT_ATOMS: atom_id res chain seq x y z
N MET A 1 13.21 30.68 8.39
CA MET A 1 13.40 29.22 8.61
C MET A 1 12.25 28.62 9.40
N ALA A 2 11.86 29.15 10.56
CA ALA A 2 10.66 28.67 11.30
C ALA A 2 9.36 28.61 10.46
N ASP A 3 9.18 29.52 9.51
CA ASP A 3 8.02 29.53 8.59
C ASP A 3 8.05 28.37 7.58
N LEU A 4 9.25 27.89 7.19
CA LEU A 4 9.40 26.78 6.26
C LEU A 4 9.07 25.43 6.91
N THR A 5 9.53 25.21 8.15
CA THR A 5 9.21 23.99 8.93
C THR A 5 7.72 23.88 9.22
N ALA A 6 7.08 25.00 9.57
CA ALA A 6 5.63 25.06 9.74
C ALA A 6 4.88 24.79 8.42
N ALA A 7 5.35 25.34 7.30
CA ALA A 7 4.78 25.06 5.98
C ALA A 7 4.92 23.57 5.60
N LEU A 8 6.07 22.96 5.89
CA LEU A 8 6.29 21.53 5.67
C LEU A 8 5.33 20.67 6.52
N ALA A 9 5.21 20.98 7.82
CA ALA A 9 4.28 20.29 8.71
C ALA A 9 2.82 20.40 8.21
N ARG A 10 2.39 21.59 7.78
CA ARG A 10 1.06 21.81 7.16
C ARG A 10 0.88 20.97 5.90
N ARG A 11 1.86 21.01 4.98
CA ARG A 11 1.83 20.24 3.72
C ARG A 11 1.59 18.75 3.98
N PHE A 12 2.25 18.16 4.98
CA PHE A 12 2.08 16.73 5.28
C PHE A 12 0.77 16.40 5.99
N ALA A 13 0.27 17.28 6.87
CA ALA A 13 -1.06 17.14 7.44
C ALA A 13 -2.16 17.22 6.35
N GLU A 14 -2.01 18.12 5.38
CA GLU A 14 -2.90 18.25 4.23
C GLU A 14 -2.78 17.05 3.28
N LYS A 15 -1.56 16.54 3.06
CA LYS A 15 -1.32 15.33 2.25
C LYS A 15 -2.04 14.11 2.83
N LEU A 16 -2.08 13.94 4.16
CA LEU A 16 -2.87 12.89 4.81
C LEU A 16 -4.36 13.01 4.50
N ALA A 17 -4.90 14.23 4.49
CA ALA A 17 -6.31 14.47 4.18
C ALA A 17 -6.61 14.24 2.69
N ALA A 18 -5.73 14.70 1.79
CA ALA A 18 -5.85 14.47 0.36
C ALA A 18 -5.81 12.97 0.00
N ALA A 19 -5.04 12.18 0.76
CA ALA A 19 -5.00 10.72 0.63
C ALA A 19 -6.22 10.01 1.27
N GLY A 20 -7.17 10.74 1.86
CA GLY A 20 -8.34 10.16 2.51
C GLY A 20 -8.04 9.41 3.82
N LEU A 21 -6.84 9.59 4.39
CA LEU A 21 -6.43 8.89 5.62
C LEU A 21 -6.98 9.56 6.87
N THR A 22 -7.29 10.85 6.81
CA THR A 22 -7.81 11.67 7.91
C THR A 22 -8.78 12.73 7.39
N ASP A 23 -9.68 13.22 8.24
CA ASP A 23 -10.58 14.32 7.87
C ASP A 23 -9.76 15.62 7.67
N PRO A 24 -10.14 16.51 6.73
CA PRO A 24 -9.46 17.79 6.53
C PRO A 24 -9.29 18.57 7.84
N GLY A 25 -8.06 18.94 8.15
CA GLY A 25 -7.71 19.66 9.38
C GLY A 25 -7.69 18.83 10.66
N ALA A 26 -7.90 17.51 10.61
CA ALA A 26 -7.88 16.64 11.80
C ALA A 26 -6.47 16.17 12.18
N ALA A 27 -5.59 15.92 11.21
CA ALA A 27 -4.21 15.54 11.49
C ALA A 27 -3.38 16.68 12.08
N VAL A 28 -2.34 16.31 12.82
CA VAL A 28 -1.36 17.19 13.43
C VAL A 28 0.03 16.66 13.11
N ALA A 29 0.89 17.53 12.59
CA ALA A 29 2.28 17.25 12.33
C ALA A 29 3.13 18.12 13.26
N ALA A 30 4.09 17.51 13.94
CA ALA A 30 5.08 18.19 14.75
C ALA A 30 6.47 17.90 14.17
N CYS A 31 7.07 18.86 13.49
CA CYS A 31 8.38 18.67 12.86
C CYS A 31 9.43 19.61 13.49
N LEU A 32 10.62 19.05 13.74
CA LEU A 32 11.75 19.70 14.37
C LEU A 32 12.79 20.08 13.31
N ASP A 33 13.14 21.36 13.31
CA ASP A 33 14.35 21.90 12.69
C ASP A 33 15.11 22.66 13.80
N ASP A 34 15.47 23.94 13.62
CA ASP A 34 15.96 24.79 14.72
C ASP A 34 14.98 24.92 15.90
N ARG A 35 13.68 24.84 15.60
CA ARG A 35 12.58 24.89 16.58
C ARG A 35 11.49 23.92 16.15
N LEU A 36 10.79 23.36 17.14
CA LEU A 36 9.62 22.54 16.90
C LEU A 36 8.49 23.40 16.32
N ALA A 37 7.94 22.96 15.19
CA ALA A 37 6.81 23.61 14.53
C ALA A 37 5.65 22.63 14.39
N PHE A 38 4.45 23.12 14.68
CA PHE A 38 3.21 22.37 14.52
C PHE A 38 2.45 22.81 13.27
N SER A 39 1.77 21.87 12.61
CA SER A 39 0.89 22.20 11.49
C SER A 39 -0.33 23.03 11.92
N ARG A 40 -0.82 22.81 13.15
CA ARG A 40 -1.95 23.52 13.76
C ARG A 40 -1.99 23.31 15.28
N PRO A 41 -2.74 24.15 16.02
CA PRO A 41 -3.00 23.92 17.44
C PRO A 41 -3.70 22.58 17.71
N SER A 42 -3.32 21.91 18.79
CA SER A 42 -3.84 20.58 19.15
C SER A 42 -3.82 20.33 20.66
N PRO A 43 -4.81 19.60 21.22
CA PRO A 43 -4.75 19.12 22.61
C PRO A 43 -3.63 18.09 22.85
N HIS A 44 -2.99 17.58 21.79
CA HIS A 44 -1.92 16.58 21.89
C HIS A 44 -0.51 17.19 21.69
N GLU A 45 -0.35 18.51 21.76
CA GLU A 45 0.96 19.16 21.56
C GLU A 45 2.03 18.65 22.53
N GLU A 46 1.69 18.48 23.82
CA GLU A 46 2.62 17.95 24.83
C GLU A 46 3.09 16.52 24.50
N LEU A 47 2.16 15.66 24.04
CA LEU A 47 2.46 14.30 23.62
C LEU A 47 3.44 14.29 22.45
N LEU A 48 3.16 15.08 21.41
CA LEU A 48 3.97 15.11 20.19
C LEU A 48 5.34 15.73 20.44
N ALA A 49 5.41 16.83 21.20
CA ALA A 49 6.68 17.44 21.59
C ALA A 49 7.55 16.49 22.43
N GLY A 50 6.94 15.82 23.41
CA GLY A 50 7.63 14.83 24.23
C GLY A 50 8.14 13.64 23.43
N LEU A 51 7.44 13.22 22.36
CA LEU A 51 7.90 12.16 21.47
C LEU A 51 9.06 12.58 20.59
N VAL A 52 9.01 13.79 20.02
CA VAL A 52 10.12 14.36 19.25
C VAL A 52 11.40 14.38 20.09
N ASP A 53 11.30 14.88 21.33
CA ASP A 53 12.43 14.96 22.26
C ASP A 53 12.95 13.58 22.68
N ARG A 54 12.04 12.70 23.17
CA ARG A 54 12.43 11.41 23.75
C ARG A 54 12.92 10.39 22.73
N LEU A 55 12.42 10.45 21.50
CA LEU A 55 12.85 9.56 20.41
C LEU A 55 13.99 10.16 19.59
N GLY A 56 14.25 11.48 19.71
CA GLY A 56 15.26 12.18 18.90
C GLY A 56 14.93 12.15 17.41
N VAL A 57 13.66 12.35 17.05
CA VAL A 57 13.16 12.24 15.66
C VAL A 57 12.83 13.60 15.07
N GLY A 58 13.02 13.75 13.76
CA GLY A 58 12.76 14.99 13.03
C GLY A 58 11.29 15.33 12.86
N CYS A 59 10.38 14.34 12.84
CA CYS A 59 8.94 14.64 12.80
C CYS A 59 8.08 13.53 13.42
N VAL A 60 6.94 13.92 14.00
CA VAL A 60 5.88 13.03 14.49
C VAL A 60 4.54 13.47 13.87
N LEU A 61 3.80 12.51 13.33
CA LEU A 61 2.45 12.71 12.82
C LEU A 61 1.44 12.00 13.72
N LEU A 62 0.37 12.70 14.04
CA LEU A 62 -0.84 12.13 14.63
C LEU A 62 -2.00 12.33 13.66
N ALA A 63 -2.58 11.22 13.21
CA ALA A 63 -3.63 11.18 12.22
C ALA A 63 -4.87 10.45 12.76
N PRO A 64 -5.89 11.18 13.24
CA PRO A 64 -7.21 10.61 13.50
C PRO A 64 -7.77 10.03 12.20
N PRO A 65 -8.02 8.71 12.09
CA PRO A 65 -8.39 8.12 10.82
C PRO A 65 -9.73 8.64 10.32
N ALA A 66 -9.87 8.82 9.01
CA ALA A 66 -11.18 8.99 8.36
C ALA A 66 -11.92 7.63 8.27
N GLN A 67 -13.19 7.66 7.91
CA GLN A 67 -13.91 6.41 7.58
C GLN A 67 -13.42 5.85 6.23
N PRO A 68 -13.37 4.51 6.05
CA PRO A 68 -13.74 3.46 7.00
C PRO A 68 -12.65 3.08 8.01
N HIS A 69 -11.43 3.60 7.85
CA HIS A 69 -10.27 3.22 8.68
C HIS A 69 -10.48 3.44 10.17
N ARG A 70 -11.24 4.48 10.58
CA ARG A 70 -11.59 4.72 11.99
C ARG A 70 -12.34 3.54 12.59
N THR A 71 -13.44 3.14 11.96
CA THR A 71 -14.25 2.00 12.42
C THR A 71 -13.41 0.73 12.52
N ILE A 72 -12.58 0.50 11.51
CA ILE A 72 -11.72 -0.67 11.40
C ILE A 72 -10.68 -0.71 12.53
N LEU A 73 -9.92 0.36 12.70
CA LEU A 73 -8.82 0.40 13.68
C LEU A 73 -9.33 0.41 15.12
N GLU A 74 -10.44 1.11 15.41
CA GLU A 74 -11.09 1.04 16.73
C GLU A 74 -11.55 -0.38 17.06
N PHE A 75 -12.19 -1.06 16.10
CA PHE A 75 -12.66 -2.43 16.29
C PHE A 75 -11.49 -3.39 16.52
N LEU A 76 -10.44 -3.32 15.68
CA LEU A 76 -9.27 -4.18 15.81
C LEU A 76 -8.53 -3.93 17.13
N ALA A 77 -8.33 -2.66 17.51
CA ALA A 77 -7.68 -2.30 18.75
C ALA A 77 -8.43 -2.82 19.98
N GLY A 78 -9.77 -2.75 19.97
CA GLY A 78 -10.60 -3.27 21.06
C GLY A 78 -10.56 -4.79 21.22
N ARG A 79 -10.23 -5.55 20.17
CA ARG A 79 -10.20 -7.03 20.20
C ARG A 79 -8.80 -7.62 20.33
N GLU A 80 -7.78 -6.93 19.82
CA GLU A 80 -6.43 -7.49 19.67
C GLU A 80 -5.37 -6.76 20.49
N ALA A 81 -5.75 -5.86 21.39
CA ALA A 81 -4.81 -5.31 22.36
C ALA A 81 -4.00 -6.43 23.04
N PRO A 82 -2.67 -6.28 23.18
CA PRO A 82 -1.91 -5.03 23.06
C PRO A 82 -1.39 -4.68 21.66
N ALA A 83 -1.65 -5.49 20.62
CA ALA A 83 -1.13 -5.21 19.27
C ALA A 83 -1.95 -5.87 18.15
N ILE A 84 -2.27 -5.10 17.11
CA ILE A 84 -2.92 -5.59 15.90
C ILE A 84 -1.88 -6.32 15.05
N ARG A 85 -2.20 -7.53 14.55
CA ARG A 85 -1.26 -8.37 13.77
C ARG A 85 -1.76 -8.65 12.34
N PRO A 86 -1.52 -7.74 11.38
CA PRO A 86 -1.83 -7.98 9.97
C PRO A 86 -0.94 -9.06 9.32
N ARG A 87 -1.39 -9.58 8.17
CA ARG A 87 -0.78 -10.73 7.47
C ARG A 87 -0.39 -10.42 6.00
N ASP A 88 -0.53 -9.18 5.57
CA ASP A 88 -0.02 -8.67 4.29
C ASP A 88 1.52 -8.56 4.28
N CYS A 89 2.09 -8.43 3.09
CA CYS A 89 3.53 -8.37 2.86
C CYS A 89 4.14 -7.12 3.51
N GLU A 90 3.46 -5.99 3.38
CA GLU A 90 3.89 -4.69 3.89
C GLU A 90 4.06 -4.75 5.41
N THR A 91 3.09 -5.33 6.11
CA THR A 91 3.18 -5.53 7.56
C THR A 91 4.29 -6.52 7.91
N ARG A 92 4.41 -7.65 7.20
CA ARG A 92 5.47 -8.64 7.49
C ARG A 92 6.87 -8.08 7.32
N THR A 93 7.07 -7.19 6.35
CA THR A 93 8.37 -6.60 6.01
C THR A 93 8.69 -5.35 6.85
N PHE A 94 7.70 -4.50 7.15
CA PHE A 94 7.97 -3.17 7.74
C PHE A 94 7.43 -2.95 9.16
N PHE A 95 6.37 -3.64 9.59
CA PHE A 95 5.71 -3.37 10.87
C PHE A 95 5.79 -4.50 11.89
N HIS A 96 5.74 -5.75 11.44
CA HIS A 96 5.51 -6.97 12.22
C HIS A 96 4.18 -6.98 12.99
N ASP A 97 3.91 -5.96 13.80
CA ASP A 97 2.66 -5.68 14.48
C ASP A 97 2.48 -4.16 14.67
N ILE A 98 1.23 -3.74 14.90
CA ILE A 98 0.86 -2.35 15.17
C ILE A 98 0.49 -2.26 16.65
N PRO A 99 1.33 -1.65 17.50
CA PRO A 99 1.05 -1.50 18.92
C PRO A 99 -0.23 -0.71 19.17
N VAL A 100 -1.03 -1.15 20.15
CA VAL A 100 -2.19 -0.43 20.65
C VAL A 100 -1.81 0.22 21.98
N ILE A 101 -1.80 1.55 22.00
CA ILE A 101 -1.43 2.34 23.18
C ILE A 101 -2.72 2.78 23.89
N ALA A 102 -3.02 2.17 25.04
CA ALA A 102 -4.27 2.42 25.76
C ALA A 102 -4.37 3.83 26.34
N GLU A 103 -3.25 4.39 26.80
CA GLU A 103 -3.19 5.73 27.39
C GLU A 103 -2.28 6.65 26.56
N PRO A 104 -2.74 7.84 26.16
CA PRO A 104 -2.00 8.77 25.30
C PRO A 104 -0.87 9.51 26.06
N THR A 105 0.00 8.78 26.75
CA THR A 105 1.15 9.32 27.49
C THR A 105 2.43 9.25 26.65
N VAL A 106 3.36 10.19 26.90
CA VAL A 106 4.67 10.22 26.23
C VAL A 106 5.46 8.93 26.52
N GLU A 107 5.38 8.43 27.75
CA GLU A 107 6.05 7.20 28.19
C GLU A 107 5.60 5.98 27.38
N ALA A 108 4.28 5.75 27.33
CA ALA A 108 3.72 4.60 26.64
C ALA A 108 3.94 4.68 25.14
N ALA A 109 3.72 5.86 24.55
CA ALA A 109 3.92 6.09 23.13
C ALA A 109 5.39 5.98 22.72
N ALA A 110 6.34 6.53 23.49
CA ALA A 110 7.76 6.39 23.21
C ALA A 110 8.23 4.93 23.35
N ALA A 111 7.73 4.20 24.35
CA ALA A 111 8.06 2.79 24.51
C ALA A 111 7.63 1.96 23.30
N ALA A 112 6.43 2.19 22.76
CA ALA A 112 5.95 1.55 21.54
C ALA A 112 6.77 1.97 20.30
N LEU A 113 6.94 3.28 20.10
CA LEU A 113 7.57 3.84 18.90
C LEU A 113 9.10 3.67 18.85
N SER A 114 9.74 3.34 19.97
CA SER A 114 11.15 2.94 19.99
C SER A 114 11.40 1.58 19.30
N ARG A 115 10.36 0.75 19.17
CA ARG A 115 10.43 -0.60 18.58
C ARG A 115 9.71 -0.70 17.23
N ARG A 116 8.80 0.24 16.96
CA ARG A 116 7.91 0.26 15.81
C ARG A 116 7.83 1.66 15.23
N LYS A 117 7.68 1.78 13.92
CA LYS A 117 7.60 3.09 13.24
C LYS A 117 6.25 3.78 13.43
N GLY A 118 5.21 3.00 13.77
CA GLY A 118 3.85 3.50 13.98
C GLY A 118 3.12 2.71 15.06
N ALA A 119 2.09 3.33 15.62
CA ALA A 119 1.21 2.76 16.64
C ALA A 119 -0.20 3.34 16.50
N TYR A 120 -1.19 2.71 17.16
CA TYR A 120 -2.56 3.18 17.22
C TYR A 120 -2.95 3.55 18.65
N LEU A 121 -3.53 4.74 18.83
CA LEU A 121 -4.08 5.21 20.10
C LEU A 121 -5.61 5.23 19.96
N PRO A 122 -6.35 4.32 20.61
CA PRO A 122 -7.81 4.29 20.56
C PRO A 122 -8.42 5.64 20.94
N GLY A 123 -9.39 6.10 20.16
CA GLY A 123 -10.05 7.40 20.31
C GLY A 123 -9.21 8.62 19.90
N VAL A 124 -7.94 8.44 19.56
CA VAL A 124 -7.01 9.55 19.23
C VAL A 124 -6.52 9.44 17.79
N GLY A 125 -5.91 8.32 17.40
CA GLY A 125 -5.56 8.05 16.01
C GLY A 125 -4.26 7.29 15.80
N ILE A 126 -3.81 7.27 14.54
CA ILE A 126 -2.54 6.65 14.14
C ILE A 126 -1.41 7.62 14.47
N LEU A 127 -0.41 7.13 15.20
CA LEU A 127 0.77 7.89 15.59
C LEU A 127 2.00 7.29 14.90
N ALA A 128 2.79 8.12 14.24
CA ALA A 128 3.96 7.70 13.49
C ALA A 128 5.10 8.71 13.60
N HIS A 129 6.34 8.25 13.48
CA HIS A 129 7.51 9.13 13.43
C HIS A 129 8.32 8.96 12.16
N GLY A 130 9.03 10.02 11.81
CA GLY A 130 10.04 10.06 10.77
C GLY A 130 11.34 10.56 11.37
N ALA A 131 12.40 9.76 11.24
CA ALA A 131 13.69 10.05 11.86
C ALA A 131 14.27 11.37 11.33
N LEU A 132 14.16 11.59 10.02
CA LEU A 132 14.71 12.77 9.34
C LEU A 132 13.65 13.61 8.63
N SER A 133 12.53 13.01 8.24
CA SER A 133 11.58 13.68 7.36
C SER A 133 10.13 13.22 7.60
N PRO A 134 9.14 14.11 7.41
CA PRO A 134 7.72 13.79 7.57
C PRO A 134 7.21 12.75 6.57
N GLU A 135 7.88 12.56 5.43
CA GLU A 135 7.56 11.53 4.43
C GLU A 135 7.57 10.13 5.06
N GLN A 136 8.56 9.81 5.90
CA GLN A 136 8.65 8.51 6.57
C GLN A 136 7.46 8.25 7.51
N ALA A 137 7.04 9.30 8.24
CA ALA A 137 5.87 9.24 9.10
C ALA A 137 4.58 9.09 8.27
N PHE A 138 4.46 9.83 7.16
CA PHE A 138 3.32 9.74 6.24
C PHE A 138 3.16 8.34 5.66
N VAL A 139 4.25 7.75 5.16
CA VAL A 139 4.29 6.36 4.68
C VAL A 139 3.77 5.44 5.77
N THR A 140 4.27 5.59 6.98
CA THR A 140 3.87 4.75 8.11
C THR A 140 2.38 4.88 8.46
N VAL A 141 1.83 6.09 8.49
CA VAL A 141 0.38 6.29 8.73
C VAL A 141 -0.44 5.57 7.66
N SER A 142 -0.07 5.73 6.39
CA SER A 142 -0.74 5.07 5.28
C SER A 142 -0.65 3.55 5.37
N SER A 143 0.50 3.00 5.74
CA SER A 143 0.69 1.56 5.89
C SER A 143 -0.17 0.98 7.03
N VAL A 144 -0.26 1.67 8.17
CA VAL A 144 -1.13 1.26 9.28
C VAL A 144 -2.59 1.21 8.85
N ALA A 145 -3.05 2.22 8.11
CA ALA A 145 -4.43 2.29 7.59
C ALA A 145 -4.72 1.16 6.59
N PHE A 146 -3.81 0.92 5.65
CA PHE A 146 -3.91 -0.17 4.66
C PHE A 146 -3.91 -1.55 5.32
N ALA A 147 -2.93 -1.82 6.18
CA ALA A 147 -2.80 -3.10 6.87
C ALA A 147 -3.99 -3.41 7.78
N GLY A 148 -4.50 -2.39 8.49
CA GLY A 148 -5.74 -2.51 9.26
C GLY A 148 -6.93 -2.87 8.38
N PHE A 149 -7.07 -2.22 7.22
CA PHE A 149 -8.13 -2.51 6.24
C PHE A 149 -8.05 -3.96 5.75
N VAL A 150 -6.90 -4.36 5.21
CA VAL A 150 -6.69 -5.70 4.66
C VAL A 150 -6.96 -6.77 5.72
N LYS A 151 -6.41 -6.59 6.93
CA LYS A 151 -6.64 -7.51 8.03
C LYS A 151 -8.11 -7.62 8.40
N PHE A 152 -8.80 -6.51 8.58
CA PHE A 152 -10.21 -6.50 8.98
C PHE A 152 -11.09 -7.26 7.98
N PHE A 153 -10.97 -6.96 6.69
CA PHE A 153 -11.79 -7.63 5.68
C PHE A 153 -11.39 -9.10 5.47
N ALA A 154 -10.09 -9.44 5.53
CA ALA A 154 -9.63 -10.82 5.44
C ALA A 154 -10.10 -11.67 6.63
N ASP A 155 -9.98 -11.15 7.85
CA ASP A 155 -10.40 -11.85 9.06
C ASP A 155 -11.92 -11.95 9.14
N PHE A 156 -12.67 -10.95 8.65
CA PHE A 156 -14.13 -11.02 8.56
C PHE A 156 -14.58 -12.13 7.61
N LEU A 157 -13.95 -12.25 6.44
CA LEU A 157 -14.25 -13.32 5.48
C LEU A 157 -13.98 -14.70 6.09
N ALA A 158 -12.84 -14.86 6.76
CA ALA A 158 -12.50 -16.10 7.45
C ALA A 158 -13.50 -16.42 8.57
N ALA A 159 -13.88 -15.45 9.39
CA ALA A 159 -14.86 -15.61 10.45
C ALA A 159 -16.26 -15.95 9.90
N SER A 160 -16.65 -15.33 8.78
CA SER A 160 -17.93 -15.61 8.10
C SER A 160 -17.98 -17.05 7.62
N ARG A 161 -16.90 -17.56 6.99
CA ARG A 161 -16.81 -18.97 6.56
C ARG A 161 -16.83 -19.94 7.74
N ALA A 162 -16.25 -19.55 8.87
CA ALA A 162 -16.24 -20.35 10.09
C ALA A 162 -17.55 -20.26 10.89
N GLY A 163 -18.49 -19.37 10.52
CA GLY A 163 -19.71 -19.13 11.30
C GLY A 163 -19.47 -18.47 12.66
N THR A 164 -18.35 -17.75 12.83
CA THR A 164 -17.92 -17.15 14.11
C THR A 164 -18.09 -15.63 14.19
N VAL A 165 -18.79 -15.02 13.23
CA VAL A 165 -19.08 -13.59 13.24
C VAL A 165 -20.09 -13.28 14.35
N ASP A 166 -19.66 -12.49 15.34
CA ASP A 166 -20.55 -11.98 16.38
C ASP A 166 -21.21 -10.65 16.00
N ALA A 167 -22.18 -10.21 16.81
CA ALA A 167 -22.95 -9.01 16.54
C ALA A 167 -22.08 -7.74 16.46
N ALA A 168 -21.02 -7.65 17.28
CA ALA A 168 -20.10 -6.53 17.27
C ALA A 168 -19.30 -6.47 15.97
N TYR A 169 -18.81 -7.61 15.48
CA TYR A 169 -18.10 -7.68 14.19
C TYR A 169 -19.04 -7.38 13.03
N GLY A 170 -20.24 -7.95 13.03
CA GLY A 170 -21.26 -7.65 12.01
C GLY A 170 -21.60 -6.16 11.92
N ALA A 171 -21.76 -5.49 13.07
CA ALA A 171 -22.02 -4.05 13.13
C ALA A 171 -20.83 -3.21 12.61
N ALA A 172 -19.61 -3.55 13.01
CA ALA A 172 -18.39 -2.89 12.53
C ALA A 172 -18.22 -3.08 11.01
N PHE A 173 -18.46 -4.28 10.51
CA PHE A 173 -18.40 -4.58 9.07
C PHE A 173 -19.43 -3.77 8.28
N ALA A 174 -20.69 -3.75 8.74
CA ALA A 174 -21.71 -2.94 8.09
C ALA A 174 -21.36 -1.44 8.08
N ALA A 175 -20.77 -0.93 9.16
CA ALA A 175 -20.31 0.46 9.24
C ALA A 175 -19.13 0.76 8.31
N ALA A 176 -18.15 -0.14 8.22
CA ALA A 176 -17.05 -0.03 7.27
C ALA A 176 -17.54 -0.05 5.82
N CYS A 177 -18.44 -0.99 5.47
CA CYS A 177 -19.01 -1.12 4.13
C CYS A 177 -19.75 0.14 3.65
N ARG A 178 -20.51 0.81 4.54
CA ARG A 178 -21.20 2.08 4.22
C ARG A 178 -20.27 3.23 3.84
N ASN A 179 -18.97 3.13 4.17
CA ASN A 179 -17.97 4.16 3.90
C ASN A 179 -16.89 3.67 2.92
N LEU A 180 -17.10 2.54 2.24
CA LEU A 180 -16.17 2.13 1.20
C LEU A 180 -16.23 3.08 0.02
N PRO A 181 -15.10 3.47 -0.58
CA PRO A 181 -15.12 4.17 -1.86
C PRO A 181 -15.79 3.29 -2.92
N PRO A 182 -16.35 3.86 -3.99
CA PRO A 182 -16.85 3.07 -5.11
C PRO A 182 -15.71 2.27 -5.77
N PRO A 183 -16.00 1.16 -6.47
CA PRO A 183 -14.97 0.44 -7.23
C PRO A 183 -14.39 1.33 -8.34
N PRO A 184 -13.10 1.21 -8.66
CA PRO A 184 -12.46 1.99 -9.72
C PRO A 184 -12.87 1.42 -11.10
N THR A 185 -14.02 1.84 -11.60
CA THR A 185 -14.58 1.35 -12.87
C THR A 185 -14.30 2.28 -14.05
N VAL A 186 -13.94 3.53 -13.79
CA VAL A 186 -13.66 4.54 -14.82
C VAL A 186 -12.17 4.77 -14.90
N VAL A 187 -11.56 4.34 -16.00
CA VAL A 187 -10.13 4.55 -16.27
C VAL A 187 -9.96 5.91 -16.97
N PRO A 188 -9.12 6.81 -16.45
CA PRO A 188 -8.86 8.09 -17.11
C PRO A 188 -8.10 7.89 -18.43
N HIS A 189 -8.28 8.82 -19.36
CA HIS A 189 -7.54 8.80 -20.63
C HIS A 189 -6.06 9.13 -20.39
N LEU A 190 -5.18 8.16 -20.61
CA LEU A 190 -3.73 8.31 -20.52
C LEU A 190 -3.09 8.59 -21.89
N ALA A 191 -1.86 9.10 -21.88
CA ALA A 191 -1.04 9.22 -23.08
C ALA A 191 -0.90 7.85 -23.78
N ARG A 192 -1.01 7.87 -25.12
CA ARG A 192 -0.95 6.68 -25.97
C ARG A 192 0.45 6.54 -26.56
N GLY A 193 0.96 5.32 -26.53
CA GLY A 193 2.26 4.97 -27.09
C GLY A 193 2.16 4.43 -28.53
N PRO A 194 3.26 3.89 -29.07
CA PRO A 194 4.56 3.73 -28.43
C PRO A 194 5.24 5.08 -28.16
N PHE A 195 5.85 5.22 -26.99
CA PHE A 195 6.73 6.36 -26.70
C PHE A 195 8.09 6.10 -27.33
N THR A 196 8.62 7.08 -28.06
CA THR A 196 9.86 6.96 -28.83
C THR A 196 11.00 7.83 -28.29
N ASP A 197 10.70 8.69 -27.32
CA ASP A 197 11.67 9.56 -26.68
C ASP A 197 11.49 9.55 -25.15
N ARG A 198 12.57 9.93 -24.48
CA ARG A 198 12.66 9.93 -23.02
C ARG A 198 11.60 10.85 -22.38
N ASP A 199 11.38 12.03 -22.93
CA ASP A 199 10.57 13.05 -22.26
C ASP A 199 9.08 12.68 -22.31
N THR A 200 8.60 12.19 -23.45
CA THR A 200 7.22 11.70 -23.59
C THR A 200 6.96 10.47 -22.74
N MET A 201 7.91 9.52 -22.71
CA MET A 201 7.85 8.34 -21.85
C MET A 201 7.76 8.73 -20.36
N LEU A 202 8.66 9.59 -19.86
CA LEU A 202 8.66 10.01 -18.46
C LEU A 202 7.40 10.79 -18.08
N ALA A 203 6.88 11.62 -18.99
CA ALA A 203 5.61 12.32 -18.79
C ALA A 203 4.43 11.34 -18.70
N ALA A 204 4.40 10.32 -19.55
CA ALA A 204 3.37 9.27 -19.52
C ALA A 204 3.44 8.43 -18.24
N MET A 205 4.64 8.07 -17.78
CA MET A 205 4.84 7.40 -16.49
C MET A 205 4.30 8.24 -15.33
N ALA A 206 4.62 9.54 -15.30
CA ALA A 206 4.11 10.45 -14.27
C ALA A 206 2.58 10.60 -14.32
N GLN A 207 1.98 10.61 -15.50
CA GLN A 207 0.52 10.65 -15.66
C GLN A 207 -0.14 9.36 -15.13
N ALA A 208 0.40 8.20 -15.49
CA ALA A 208 -0.10 6.90 -15.06
C ALA A 208 0.04 6.70 -13.55
N GLY A 209 1.16 7.14 -12.97
CA GLY A 209 1.38 7.11 -11.52
C GLY A 209 0.32 7.92 -10.75
N ARG A 210 0.07 9.17 -11.15
CA ARG A 210 -1.02 10.01 -10.59
C ARG A 210 -2.38 9.34 -10.70
N ALA A 211 -2.73 8.83 -11.88
CA ALA A 211 -4.01 8.16 -12.09
C ALA A 211 -4.18 6.92 -11.20
N THR A 212 -3.10 6.16 -10.97
CA THR A 212 -3.12 4.97 -10.10
C THR A 212 -3.42 5.34 -8.64
N VAL A 213 -2.85 6.45 -8.15
CA VAL A 213 -3.11 7.00 -6.81
C VAL A 213 -4.54 7.55 -6.71
N GLU A 214 -4.98 8.35 -7.68
CA GLU A 214 -6.33 8.95 -7.71
C GLU A 214 -7.45 7.90 -7.70
N LEU A 215 -7.20 6.74 -8.32
CA LEU A 215 -8.13 5.60 -8.31
C LEU A 215 -8.08 4.74 -7.04
N GLY A 216 -7.19 5.06 -6.09
CA GLY A 216 -7.03 4.30 -4.85
C GLY A 216 -6.51 2.86 -5.06
N LEU A 217 -5.80 2.62 -6.16
CA LEU A 217 -5.20 1.31 -6.48
C LEU A 217 -3.85 1.11 -5.79
N VAL A 218 -3.38 2.13 -5.09
CA VAL A 218 -2.14 2.14 -4.33
C VAL A 218 -2.26 3.14 -3.19
N ASP A 219 -1.62 2.86 -2.06
CA ASP A 219 -1.60 3.75 -0.89
C ASP A 219 -0.16 4.32 -0.72
N SER A 220 -0.01 5.63 -0.58
CA SER A 220 1.29 6.31 -0.32
C SER A 220 2.40 5.98 -1.36
N VAL A 221 3.55 5.44 -0.91
CA VAL A 221 4.73 5.06 -1.72
C VAL A 221 4.76 3.57 -2.05
N PHE A 222 3.65 2.87 -1.81
CA PHE A 222 3.50 1.50 -2.31
C PHE A 222 3.38 1.54 -3.83
N GLY A 223 3.60 0.39 -4.46
CA GLY A 223 3.59 0.25 -5.91
C GLY A 223 4.85 0.80 -6.58
N ASN A 224 4.97 0.52 -7.87
CA ASN A 224 6.01 1.06 -8.72
C ASN A 224 5.57 0.94 -10.19
N ILE A 225 6.30 1.64 -11.05
CA ILE A 225 5.98 1.75 -12.47
C ILE A 225 7.27 1.69 -13.27
N SER A 226 7.22 1.03 -14.42
CA SER A 226 8.35 1.04 -15.35
C SER A 226 7.93 1.04 -16.81
N TYR A 227 8.81 1.54 -17.67
CA TYR A 227 8.69 1.46 -19.11
C TYR A 227 10.00 1.00 -19.75
N ASN A 228 9.96 0.01 -20.64
CA ASN A 228 11.13 -0.42 -21.42
C ASN A 228 11.20 0.34 -22.75
N LEU A 229 12.12 1.30 -22.83
CA LEU A 229 12.43 2.04 -24.05
C LEU A 229 13.75 1.51 -24.63
N ASP A 230 13.63 0.69 -25.69
CA ASP A 230 14.76 0.17 -26.46
C ASP A 230 15.88 -0.47 -25.62
N GLY A 231 15.50 -1.26 -24.60
CA GLY A 231 16.43 -1.95 -23.71
C GLY A 231 16.91 -1.13 -22.52
N VAL A 232 16.39 0.09 -22.35
CA VAL A 232 16.56 0.90 -21.15
C VAL A 232 15.25 0.92 -20.36
N LEU A 233 15.27 0.33 -19.17
CA LEU A 233 14.12 0.29 -18.28
C LEU A 233 14.10 1.56 -17.42
N ALA A 234 13.17 2.46 -17.73
CA ALA A 234 12.83 3.55 -16.83
C ALA A 234 11.98 3.00 -15.69
N ILE A 235 12.34 3.22 -14.44
CA ILE A 235 11.61 2.69 -13.27
C ILE A 235 11.59 3.71 -12.13
N SER A 236 10.50 3.75 -11.36
CA SER A 236 10.42 4.57 -10.16
C SER A 236 11.45 4.15 -9.09
N GLN A 237 11.98 5.13 -8.37
CA GLN A 237 12.90 4.90 -7.25
C GLN A 237 12.20 4.26 -6.04
N THR A 238 12.99 3.61 -5.18
CA THR A 238 12.47 3.06 -3.92
C THR A 238 11.89 4.18 -3.05
N GLY A 239 10.62 4.03 -2.65
CA GLY A 239 9.94 5.02 -1.81
C GLY A 239 9.47 6.27 -2.55
N ALA A 240 9.53 6.29 -3.89
CA ALA A 240 8.93 7.36 -4.68
C ALA A 240 7.40 7.34 -4.57
N ALA A 241 6.78 8.52 -4.44
CA ALA A 241 5.34 8.64 -4.50
C ALA A 241 4.88 8.66 -5.96
N LEU A 242 3.96 7.77 -6.34
CA LEU A 242 3.56 7.64 -7.75
C LEU A 242 2.83 8.88 -8.30
N ASP A 243 2.24 9.69 -7.43
CA ASP A 243 1.63 10.98 -7.76
C ASP A 243 2.66 12.12 -7.95
N ASP A 244 3.92 11.91 -7.56
CA ASP A 244 5.01 12.89 -7.59
C ASP A 244 6.33 12.28 -8.16
N LEU A 245 6.20 11.54 -9.26
CA LEU A 245 7.33 10.85 -9.93
C LEU A 245 8.42 11.73 -10.59
N PRO A 246 8.15 12.96 -11.08
CA PRO A 246 9.20 13.76 -11.75
C PRO A 246 10.46 13.91 -10.89
N GLY A 247 11.60 13.44 -11.42
CA GLY A 247 12.89 13.46 -10.70
C GLY A 247 13.16 12.25 -9.80
N ALA A 248 12.19 11.34 -9.64
CA ALA A 248 12.29 10.15 -8.80
C ALA A 248 12.25 8.84 -9.63
N MET A 249 12.91 8.83 -10.79
CA MET A 249 12.98 7.69 -11.71
C MET A 249 14.42 7.43 -12.15
N ASP A 250 14.79 6.16 -12.20
CA ASP A 250 16.07 5.69 -12.68
C ASP A 250 15.95 5.11 -14.09
N LEU A 251 16.95 5.36 -14.93
CA LEU A 251 17.07 4.79 -16.27
C LEU A 251 18.11 3.67 -16.24
N VAL A 252 17.65 2.43 -16.32
CA VAL A 252 18.49 1.24 -16.10
C VAL A 252 18.64 0.46 -17.40
N PRO A 253 19.82 0.49 -18.05
CA PRO A 253 20.13 -0.41 -19.17
C PRO A 253 20.00 -1.88 -18.75
N LEU A 254 19.26 -2.66 -19.53
CA LEU A 254 19.02 -4.09 -19.27
C LEU A 254 20.17 -5.01 -19.71
N ASP A 255 21.18 -4.44 -20.38
CA ASP A 255 22.38 -5.15 -20.84
C ASP A 255 23.45 -5.35 -19.74
N GLY A 256 23.18 -4.87 -18.52
CA GLY A 256 24.10 -4.96 -17.38
C GLY A 256 25.31 -4.02 -17.47
N SER A 257 25.29 -3.05 -18.39
CA SER A 257 26.40 -2.10 -18.60
C SER A 257 26.54 -1.03 -17.51
N SER A 258 25.60 -0.94 -16.57
CA SER A 258 25.49 0.20 -15.66
C SER A 258 25.01 -0.20 -14.26
N CYS A 259 25.38 0.63 -13.28
CA CYS A 259 24.88 0.60 -11.90
C CYS A 259 23.76 1.62 -11.66
N ALA A 260 23.12 2.15 -12.71
CA ALA A 260 22.08 3.19 -12.61
C ALA A 260 20.86 2.79 -11.76
N GLY A 261 20.68 1.51 -11.43
CA GLY A 261 19.59 0.99 -10.61
C GLY A 261 19.83 0.98 -9.10
N LEU A 262 20.86 1.66 -8.58
CA LEU A 262 21.17 1.66 -7.13
C LEU A 262 20.03 2.22 -6.26
N THR A 263 19.29 3.21 -6.77
CA THR A 263 18.17 3.87 -6.09
C THR A 263 16.80 3.37 -6.58
N ALA A 264 16.78 2.45 -7.54
CA ALA A 264 15.58 1.99 -8.19
C ALA A 264 14.70 1.21 -7.20
N SER A 265 13.45 0.96 -7.60
CA SER A 265 12.55 0.08 -6.85
C SER A 265 13.25 -1.22 -6.43
N SER A 266 12.94 -1.69 -5.20
CA SER A 266 13.34 -3.01 -4.70
C SER A 266 12.89 -4.17 -5.60
N GLU A 267 11.97 -3.90 -6.52
CA GLU A 267 11.43 -4.85 -7.49
C GLU A 267 12.01 -4.70 -8.90
N LEU A 268 13.07 -3.90 -9.08
CA LEU A 268 13.76 -3.73 -10.36
C LEU A 268 14.07 -5.07 -11.03
N ALA A 269 14.58 -6.05 -10.29
CA ALA A 269 14.92 -7.36 -10.84
C ALA A 269 13.70 -8.10 -11.42
N ALA A 270 12.53 -7.93 -10.81
CA ALA A 270 11.29 -8.52 -11.30
C ALA A 270 10.80 -7.82 -12.57
N HIS A 271 10.89 -6.49 -12.64
CA HIS A 271 10.55 -5.73 -13.84
C HIS A 271 11.50 -6.03 -15.00
N ALA A 272 12.81 -6.09 -14.73
CA ALA A 272 13.83 -6.44 -15.72
C ALA A 272 13.63 -7.87 -16.25
N ALA A 273 13.36 -8.84 -15.38
CA ALA A 273 13.07 -10.21 -15.77
C ALA A 273 11.80 -10.30 -16.64
N LEU A 274 10.75 -9.55 -16.29
CA LEU A 274 9.52 -9.50 -17.06
C LEU A 274 9.73 -8.85 -18.44
N ALA A 275 10.45 -7.72 -18.51
CA ALA A 275 10.79 -7.05 -19.76
C ALA A 275 11.65 -7.91 -20.71
N ALA A 276 12.36 -8.90 -20.18
CA ALA A 276 13.11 -9.88 -20.98
C ALA A 276 12.25 -11.05 -21.47
N LEU A 277 11.16 -11.38 -20.77
CA LEU A 277 10.25 -12.49 -21.10
C LEU A 277 9.08 -12.07 -21.97
N ASP A 278 8.70 -10.79 -21.93
CA ASP A 278 7.49 -10.25 -22.54
C ASP A 278 7.81 -8.97 -23.32
N GLY A 279 7.30 -8.86 -24.55
CA GLY A 279 7.54 -7.72 -25.43
C GLY A 279 6.72 -6.47 -25.11
N ARG A 280 5.78 -6.54 -24.17
CA ARG A 280 5.02 -5.38 -23.70
C ARG A 280 5.92 -4.43 -22.91
N GLN A 281 5.71 -3.12 -23.09
CA GLN A 281 6.68 -2.13 -22.64
C GLN A 281 6.35 -1.50 -21.28
N ALA A 282 5.06 -1.38 -20.94
CA ALA A 282 4.60 -0.63 -19.78
C ALA A 282 4.20 -1.58 -18.65
N ILE A 283 4.88 -1.53 -17.50
CA ILE A 283 4.57 -2.34 -16.31
C ILE A 283 4.02 -1.42 -15.22
N LEU A 284 2.88 -1.79 -14.65
CA LEU A 284 2.29 -1.10 -13.51
C LEU A 284 2.07 -2.07 -12.35
N HIS A 285 2.60 -1.71 -11.19
CA HIS A 285 2.41 -2.41 -9.94
C HIS A 285 1.63 -1.54 -8.94
N GLY A 286 0.55 -2.08 -8.40
CA GLY A 286 -0.23 -1.45 -7.34
C GLY A 286 -0.63 -2.44 -6.25
N HIS A 287 -1.29 -1.92 -5.22
CA HIS A 287 -1.72 -2.66 -4.03
C HIS A 287 -3.24 -2.57 -3.83
N PRO A 288 -4.06 -2.91 -4.84
CA PRO A 288 -5.50 -2.80 -4.73
C PRO A 288 -6.04 -3.72 -3.62
N ARG A 289 -6.81 -3.13 -2.70
CA ARG A 289 -7.10 -3.71 -1.38
C ARG A 289 -7.83 -5.04 -1.48
N PHE A 290 -8.89 -5.14 -2.29
CA PHE A 290 -9.65 -6.39 -2.42
C PHE A 290 -8.86 -7.47 -3.17
N ALA A 291 -8.02 -7.12 -4.14
CA ALA A 291 -7.12 -8.08 -4.76
C ALA A 291 -6.15 -8.69 -3.74
N VAL A 292 -5.56 -7.86 -2.88
CA VAL A 292 -4.69 -8.32 -1.78
C VAL A 292 -5.46 -9.21 -0.81
N ILE A 293 -6.64 -8.79 -0.35
CA ILE A 293 -7.50 -9.60 0.54
C ILE A 293 -7.83 -10.96 -0.09
N MET A 294 -8.33 -10.98 -1.32
CA MET A 294 -8.74 -12.21 -2.00
C MET A 294 -7.55 -13.11 -2.33
N SER A 295 -6.35 -12.55 -2.51
CA SER A 295 -5.14 -13.35 -2.69
C SER A 295 -4.75 -14.16 -1.45
N MET A 296 -5.26 -13.81 -0.28
CA MET A 296 -5.04 -14.54 0.98
C MET A 296 -6.16 -15.52 1.30
N ASP A 297 -7.32 -15.42 0.64
CA ASP A 297 -8.44 -16.37 0.80
C ASP A 297 -8.11 -17.71 0.14
N CYS A 298 -8.19 -18.80 0.90
CA CYS A 298 -7.91 -20.14 0.43
C CYS A 298 -8.91 -21.11 1.07
N GLU A 299 -9.58 -21.92 0.26
CA GLU A 299 -10.61 -22.85 0.72
C GLU A 299 -10.07 -23.85 1.75
N ASP A 300 -8.82 -24.30 1.56
CA ASP A 300 -8.16 -25.26 2.45
C ASP A 300 -7.29 -24.60 3.52
N LEU A 301 -7.45 -23.29 3.77
CA LEU A 301 -6.61 -22.59 4.74
C LEU A 301 -6.67 -23.24 6.13
N ALA A 302 -7.85 -23.71 6.55
CA ALA A 302 -8.06 -24.34 7.86
C ALA A 302 -7.31 -25.68 8.03
N THR A 303 -7.15 -26.45 6.95
CA THR A 303 -6.54 -27.79 6.97
C THR A 303 -5.10 -27.80 6.44
N CYS A 304 -4.65 -26.71 5.82
CA CYS A 304 -3.33 -26.63 5.23
C CYS A 304 -2.22 -26.49 6.30
N PRO A 305 -1.26 -27.45 6.38
CA PRO A 305 -0.17 -27.39 7.34
C PRO A 305 0.85 -26.28 7.02
N ARG A 306 0.83 -25.73 5.79
CA ARG A 306 1.74 -24.66 5.32
C ARG A 306 1.04 -23.31 5.15
N ARG A 307 -0.14 -23.12 5.75
CA ARG A 307 -0.96 -21.89 5.59
C ARG A 307 -0.21 -20.58 5.88
N GLU A 308 0.75 -20.60 6.81
CA GLU A 308 1.55 -19.41 7.15
C GLU A 308 2.61 -19.06 6.10
N ARG A 309 2.88 -19.96 5.15
CA ARG A 309 3.92 -19.81 4.12
C ARG A 309 3.37 -19.59 2.71
N CYS A 310 2.06 -19.36 2.57
CA CYS A 310 1.44 -19.12 1.25
C CYS A 310 2.07 -17.96 0.47
N HIS A 311 2.54 -16.92 1.15
CA HIS A 311 3.21 -15.77 0.52
C HIS A 311 4.65 -16.07 0.09
N VAL A 312 5.28 -17.13 0.61
CA VAL A 312 6.68 -17.49 0.32
C VAL A 312 6.75 -18.66 -0.66
N ASP A 313 5.97 -19.71 -0.40
CA ASP A 313 6.08 -20.98 -1.13
C ASP A 313 4.79 -21.80 -1.26
N CYS A 314 3.68 -21.13 -1.53
CA CYS A 314 2.46 -21.84 -1.90
C CYS A 314 2.71 -22.78 -3.10
N ALA A 315 2.52 -24.08 -2.90
CA ALA A 315 2.64 -25.09 -3.96
C ALA A 315 1.33 -25.28 -4.74
N ARG A 316 0.29 -24.52 -4.40
CA ARG A 316 -1.01 -24.61 -5.06
C ARG A 316 -1.11 -23.57 -6.15
N GLU A 317 -1.68 -24.00 -7.26
CA GLU A 317 -2.16 -23.10 -8.28
C GLU A 317 -3.44 -22.42 -7.77
N ARG A 318 -3.46 -21.09 -7.78
CA ARG A 318 -4.53 -20.29 -7.18
C ARG A 318 -4.89 -19.16 -8.12
N TYR A 319 -6.17 -18.78 -8.10
CA TYR A 319 -6.70 -17.74 -8.97
C TYR A 319 -7.74 -16.89 -8.24
N ALA A 320 -7.72 -15.59 -8.51
CA ALA A 320 -8.85 -14.69 -8.24
C ALA A 320 -9.60 -14.44 -9.55
N GLY A 321 -10.62 -15.26 -9.82
CA GLY A 321 -11.26 -15.26 -11.14
C GLY A 321 -10.33 -15.85 -12.19
N ALA A 322 -9.97 -15.05 -13.21
CA ALA A 322 -8.99 -15.45 -14.23
C ALA A 322 -7.55 -15.06 -13.89
N THR A 323 -7.33 -14.28 -12.82
CA THR A 323 -6.02 -13.73 -12.49
C THR A 323 -5.24 -14.70 -11.59
N PRO A 324 -4.05 -15.17 -11.99
CA PRO A 324 -3.25 -16.07 -11.17
C PRO A 324 -2.76 -15.38 -9.89
N ILE A 325 -2.68 -16.17 -8.81
CA ILE A 325 -2.09 -15.78 -7.53
C ILE A 325 -0.79 -16.56 -7.35
N VAL A 326 0.32 -15.85 -7.21
CA VAL A 326 1.65 -16.46 -7.05
C VAL A 326 2.27 -16.12 -5.69
N PRO A 327 3.06 -17.02 -5.08
CA PRO A 327 3.89 -16.67 -3.93
C PRO A 327 5.11 -15.86 -4.36
N GLY A 328 5.71 -15.09 -3.46
CA GLY A 328 6.98 -14.42 -3.71
C GLY A 328 7.27 -13.33 -2.69
N GLU A 329 8.46 -13.36 -2.09
CA GLU A 329 8.95 -12.28 -1.24
C GLU A 329 9.50 -11.12 -2.08
N VAL A 330 9.52 -9.92 -1.53
CA VAL A 330 10.14 -8.76 -2.19
C VAL A 330 11.65 -8.99 -2.31
N GLY A 331 12.21 -8.63 -3.47
CA GLY A 331 13.64 -8.74 -3.77
C GLY A 331 14.04 -10.02 -4.50
N CYS A 332 15.35 -10.30 -4.50
CA CYS A 332 15.98 -11.30 -5.38
C CYS A 332 16.41 -12.60 -4.67
N GLY A 333 15.89 -12.84 -3.46
CA GLY A 333 16.23 -14.06 -2.71
C GLY A 333 15.69 -15.34 -3.39
N PRO A 334 16.04 -16.54 -2.90
CA PRO A 334 15.59 -17.82 -3.49
C PRO A 334 14.06 -18.00 -3.58
N ARG A 335 13.32 -17.23 -2.80
CA ARG A 335 11.84 -17.20 -2.78
C ARG A 335 11.28 -15.86 -3.27
N GLY A 336 12.12 -15.05 -3.92
CA GLY A 336 11.75 -13.73 -4.43
C GLY A 336 10.72 -13.82 -5.54
N LEU A 337 9.85 -12.81 -5.61
CA LEU A 337 8.78 -12.73 -6.61
C LEU A 337 9.32 -12.68 -8.05
N VAL A 338 10.58 -12.30 -8.26
CA VAL A 338 11.28 -12.38 -9.56
C VAL A 338 11.23 -13.78 -10.18
N HIS A 339 11.08 -14.84 -9.37
CA HIS A 339 11.03 -16.22 -9.85
C HIS A 339 9.62 -16.72 -10.18
N THR A 340 8.58 -16.00 -9.77
CA THR A 340 7.19 -16.47 -9.84
C THR A 340 6.28 -15.50 -10.57
N MET A 341 6.44 -14.20 -10.34
CA MET A 341 5.64 -13.15 -10.95
C MET A 341 5.92 -13.00 -12.45
N PRO A 342 7.16 -12.78 -12.92
CA PRO A 342 7.44 -12.63 -14.35
C PRO A 342 6.96 -13.79 -15.22
N PRO A 343 7.28 -15.07 -14.91
CA PRO A 343 6.83 -16.18 -15.75
C PRO A 343 5.31 -16.36 -15.73
N ALA A 344 4.63 -16.06 -14.61
CA ALA A 344 3.18 -16.16 -14.54
C ALA A 344 2.47 -15.09 -15.37
N LEU A 345 3.02 -13.87 -15.42
CA LEU A 345 2.46 -12.78 -16.20
C LEU A 345 2.72 -12.91 -17.71
N ALA A 346 3.90 -13.43 -18.09
CA ALA A 346 4.27 -13.69 -19.49
C ALA A 346 3.65 -14.97 -20.07
N ALA A 347 3.05 -15.83 -19.23
CA ALA A 347 2.42 -17.07 -19.66
C ALA A 347 1.31 -16.84 -20.70
N ASP A 348 1.08 -17.86 -21.55
CA ASP A 348 0.02 -17.88 -22.57
C ASP A 348 0.04 -16.70 -23.56
N GLY A 349 1.23 -16.15 -23.85
CA GLY A 349 1.39 -15.00 -24.74
C GLY A 349 1.12 -13.65 -24.06
N GLY A 350 1.01 -13.63 -22.74
CA GLY A 350 0.85 -12.43 -21.92
C GLY A 350 -0.53 -12.33 -21.28
N ARG A 351 -0.59 -12.54 -19.95
CA ARG A 351 -1.81 -12.32 -19.15
C ARG A 351 -2.03 -10.83 -18.87
N SER A 352 -3.27 -10.46 -18.56
CA SER A 352 -3.63 -9.08 -18.20
C SER A 352 -3.05 -8.64 -16.84
N GLY A 353 -2.83 -9.58 -15.92
CA GLY A 353 -2.19 -9.32 -14.65
C GLY A 353 -1.92 -10.57 -13.83
N VAL A 354 -1.18 -10.40 -12.74
CA VAL A 354 -0.87 -11.43 -11.74
C VAL A 354 -0.94 -10.80 -10.35
N ILE A 355 -1.44 -11.56 -9.37
CA ILE A 355 -1.48 -11.14 -7.97
C ILE A 355 -0.36 -11.85 -7.22
N VAL A 356 0.53 -11.11 -6.56
CA VAL A 356 1.49 -11.67 -5.61
C VAL A 356 0.80 -11.78 -4.25
N CYS A 357 0.75 -13.00 -3.69
CA CYS A 357 -0.07 -13.38 -2.54
C CYS A 357 0.21 -12.51 -1.30
N GLY A 358 -0.79 -11.72 -0.90
CA GLY A 358 -0.72 -10.80 0.24
C GLY A 358 0.14 -9.56 -0.01
N HIS A 359 0.55 -9.31 -1.25
CA HIS A 359 1.41 -8.20 -1.63
C HIS A 359 0.65 -7.22 -2.53
N GLY A 360 0.52 -7.52 -3.82
CA GLY A 360 -0.12 -6.60 -4.75
C GLY A 360 -0.29 -7.21 -6.14
N VAL A 361 -0.57 -6.37 -7.12
CA VAL A 361 -0.91 -6.79 -8.48
C VAL A 361 0.08 -6.17 -9.45
N PHE A 362 0.53 -6.97 -10.43
CA PHE A 362 1.34 -6.52 -11.56
C PHE A 362 0.52 -6.66 -12.84
N THR A 363 0.57 -5.64 -13.68
CA THR A 363 -0.14 -5.57 -14.96
C THR A 363 0.79 -5.00 -16.03
N MET A 364 0.47 -5.28 -17.29
CA MET A 364 1.27 -4.81 -18.43
C MET A 364 0.41 -4.27 -19.57
N GLY A 365 0.91 -3.21 -20.21
CA GLY A 365 0.38 -2.67 -21.45
C GLY A 365 1.40 -2.75 -22.57
N ALA A 366 0.93 -2.95 -23.80
CA ALA A 366 1.80 -3.23 -24.94
C ALA A 366 2.75 -2.06 -25.25
N HIS A 367 2.19 -0.86 -25.37
CA HIS A 367 2.91 0.35 -25.76
C HIS A 367 2.67 1.53 -24.83
N ASP A 368 1.70 1.43 -23.92
CA ASP A 368 1.35 2.48 -22.95
C ASP A 368 0.71 1.90 -21.69
N PHE A 369 0.48 2.77 -20.70
CA PHE A 369 -0.07 2.40 -19.41
C PHE A 369 -1.60 2.25 -19.39
N GLY A 370 -2.30 2.56 -20.49
CA GLY A 370 -3.77 2.52 -20.53
C GLY A 370 -4.30 1.11 -20.26
N ASP A 371 -3.76 0.13 -20.98
CA ASP A 371 -4.17 -1.29 -20.83
C ASP A 371 -3.76 -1.84 -19.46
N ALA A 372 -2.57 -1.46 -18.95
CA ALA A 372 -2.10 -1.87 -17.64
C ALA A 372 -3.02 -1.35 -16.53
N LEU A 373 -3.33 -0.04 -16.55
CA LEU A 373 -4.22 0.58 -15.57
C LEU A 373 -5.64 0.01 -15.64
N ALA A 374 -6.16 -0.22 -16.85
CA ALA A 374 -7.46 -0.84 -17.04
C ALA A 374 -7.51 -2.27 -16.49
N ALA A 375 -6.47 -3.07 -16.71
CA ALA A 375 -6.36 -4.41 -16.12
C ALA A 375 -6.30 -4.34 -14.58
N LEU A 376 -5.57 -3.38 -14.01
CA LEU A 376 -5.45 -3.20 -12.56
C LEU A 376 -6.82 -2.87 -11.94
N CYS A 377 -7.57 -1.95 -12.57
CA CYS A 377 -8.95 -1.61 -12.20
C CYS A 377 -9.90 -2.81 -12.28
N ALA A 378 -9.83 -3.58 -13.36
CA ALA A 378 -10.67 -4.74 -13.59
C ALA A 378 -10.40 -5.85 -12.56
N ILE A 379 -9.13 -6.09 -12.21
CA ILE A 379 -8.74 -7.07 -11.20
C ILE A 379 -9.29 -6.66 -9.83
N GLU A 380 -9.15 -5.40 -9.43
CA GLU A 380 -9.67 -4.92 -8.14
C GLU A 380 -11.21 -5.03 -8.09
N THR A 381 -11.89 -4.57 -9.14
CA THR A 381 -13.35 -4.62 -9.22
C THR A 381 -13.87 -6.06 -9.16
N SER A 382 -13.22 -6.98 -9.89
CA SER A 382 -13.54 -8.41 -9.86
C SER A 382 -13.29 -9.03 -8.48
N CYS A 383 -12.17 -8.72 -7.84
CA CYS A 383 -11.86 -9.22 -6.51
C CYS A 383 -12.85 -8.70 -5.45
N ARG A 384 -13.24 -7.42 -5.53
CA ARG A 384 -14.27 -6.84 -4.67
C ARG A 384 -15.62 -7.53 -4.86
N ALA A 385 -16.06 -7.73 -6.10
CA ALA A 385 -17.31 -8.44 -6.39
C ALA A 385 -17.30 -9.87 -5.82
N ARG A 386 -16.19 -10.59 -5.98
CA ARG A 386 -16.00 -11.95 -5.43
C ARG A 386 -16.00 -11.96 -3.91
N TYR A 387 -15.40 -10.96 -3.27
CA TYR A 387 -15.41 -10.82 -1.81
C TYR A 387 -16.84 -10.76 -1.27
N PHE A 388 -17.67 -9.86 -1.82
CA PHE A 388 -19.05 -9.73 -1.38
C PHE A 388 -19.92 -10.94 -1.76
N ALA A 389 -19.71 -11.53 -2.94
CA ALA A 389 -20.38 -12.76 -3.34
C ALA A 389 -20.06 -13.93 -2.39
N ALA A 390 -18.82 -14.05 -1.91
CA ALA A 390 -18.43 -15.06 -0.94
C ALA A 390 -19.10 -14.88 0.44
N LEU A 391 -19.56 -13.68 0.75
CA LEU A 391 -20.36 -13.36 1.94
C LEU A 391 -21.88 -13.49 1.71
N GLY A 392 -22.32 -13.87 0.50
CA GLY A 392 -23.74 -13.89 0.14
C GLY A 392 -24.38 -12.51 0.03
N ILE A 393 -23.58 -11.46 -0.12
CA ILE A 393 -24.04 -10.07 -0.26
C ILE A 393 -24.09 -9.71 -1.75
N PRO A 394 -25.23 -9.26 -2.29
CA PRO A 394 -25.33 -8.83 -3.68
C PRO A 394 -24.37 -7.68 -3.98
N THR A 395 -23.73 -7.71 -5.14
CA THR A 395 -22.76 -6.70 -5.61
C THR A 395 -23.37 -5.32 -5.89
N GLU A 396 -24.69 -5.16 -5.76
CA GLU A 396 -25.45 -3.92 -6.00
C GLU A 396 -25.69 -3.10 -4.72
N THR A 397 -24.70 -2.99 -3.83
CA THR A 397 -24.80 -2.01 -2.73
C THR A 397 -23.89 -0.83 -3.07
N PRO A 398 -24.44 0.40 -3.18
CA PRO A 398 -23.77 1.59 -3.73
C PRO A 398 -22.51 1.99 -2.96
#